data_AF-A0A370NGE1-F1
#
_entry.id   AF-A0A370NGE1-F1
#
_cell.length_a   1.000
_cell.length_b   1.000
_cell.length_c   1.000
_cell.angle_alpha   90.00
_cell.angle_beta   90.00
_cell.angle_gamma   90.00
#
_symmetry.space_group_name_H-M   'P 1'
#
loop_
_entity.id
_entity.type
_entity.pdbx_description
1 polymer ?
#
loop_
_entity_poly.entity_id
_entity_poly.type
_entity_poly.pdbx_seq_one_letter_code
_entity_poly.pdbx_strand_id
1 'polypeptide(L)'
;MATMNEHGNVTANCPTCNGALTSFIVGDAQRGRYGEIFRQVGSDGEIYRLACCSGCGTGALITLATARDLRGGGTAVRMIDFYPEAEIRQTLPDAVPKGIIKEFREGEECAEAGCYRAAAALFRSVLDKTLCANGYKLKKGTPLEQQIDLAAEDGVITASRRKRAHEEIRTLGNYVLHEEWRQVTPSEVKVAKEYAAYLLHDFYDDRETVLALLREKNRFADEDRPSDDDD
;
A
#
# COMPACT_ATOMS: atom_id res chain seq x y z
N MET A 1 -4.43 13.44 1.18
CA MET A 1 -5.67 14.25 1.07
C MET A 1 -5.60 15.07 -0.17
N ALA A 2 -6.49 14.75 -1.11
CA ALA A 2 -6.72 15.54 -2.31
C ALA A 2 -7.05 17.00 -1.93
N THR A 3 -6.56 17.94 -2.71
CA THR A 3 -6.78 19.38 -2.53
C THR A 3 -7.32 19.98 -3.81
N MET A 4 -8.31 20.87 -3.70
CA MET A 4 -8.89 21.57 -4.85
C MET A 4 -8.47 23.03 -4.80
N ASN A 5 -7.98 23.56 -5.92
CA ASN A 5 -7.66 24.98 -6.04
C ASN A 5 -8.90 25.82 -6.44
N GLU A 6 -8.76 27.14 -6.45
CA GLU A 6 -9.83 28.10 -6.80
C GLU A 6 -10.37 27.92 -8.23
N HIS A 7 -9.60 27.26 -9.11
CA HIS A 7 -9.98 26.97 -10.50
C HIS A 7 -10.67 25.60 -10.66
N GLY A 8 -10.88 24.86 -9.57
CA GLY A 8 -11.52 23.54 -9.60
C GLY A 8 -10.63 22.39 -10.06
N ASN A 9 -9.32 22.62 -10.21
CA ASN A 9 -8.35 21.55 -10.44
C ASN A 9 -8.03 20.87 -9.11
N VAL A 10 -7.93 19.54 -9.15
CA VAL A 10 -7.61 18.74 -7.97
C VAL A 10 -6.17 18.29 -8.04
N THR A 11 -5.44 18.40 -6.93
CA THR A 11 -4.12 17.82 -6.75
C THR A 11 -4.22 16.70 -5.73
N ALA A 12 -3.84 15.49 -6.11
CA ALA A 12 -3.92 14.29 -5.29
C ALA A 12 -2.82 13.29 -5.65
N ASN A 13 -2.54 12.34 -4.75
CA ASN A 13 -1.61 11.25 -5.01
C ASN A 13 -2.27 10.23 -5.96
N CYS A 14 -1.60 9.91 -7.07
CA CYS A 14 -2.15 8.97 -8.07
C CYS A 14 -1.70 7.53 -7.77
N PRO A 15 -2.63 6.56 -7.65
CA PRO A 15 -2.28 5.18 -7.33
C PRO A 15 -1.41 4.54 -8.40
N THR A 16 -1.65 4.87 -9.68
CA THR A 16 -0.90 4.31 -10.82
C THR A 16 0.46 4.97 -11.04
N CYS A 17 0.68 6.19 -10.55
CA CYS A 17 1.98 6.86 -10.58
C CYS A 17 2.81 6.57 -9.33
N ASN A 18 2.69 5.36 -8.75
CA ASN A 18 3.33 5.00 -7.48
C ASN A 18 3.10 6.02 -6.36
N GLY A 19 1.86 6.55 -6.24
CA GLY A 19 1.50 7.52 -5.21
C GLY A 19 2.11 8.91 -5.41
N ALA A 20 2.64 9.24 -6.59
CA ALA A 20 3.14 10.59 -6.88
C ALA A 20 2.02 11.63 -6.80
N LEU A 21 2.32 12.79 -6.22
CA LEU A 21 1.42 13.94 -6.20
C LEU A 21 1.26 14.50 -7.62
N THR A 22 0.03 14.53 -8.13
CA THR A 22 -0.26 14.94 -9.50
C THR A 22 -1.54 15.77 -9.59
N SER A 23 -1.73 16.42 -10.74
CA SER A 23 -2.95 17.16 -11.04
C SER A 23 -3.95 16.28 -11.78
N PHE A 24 -5.20 16.34 -11.35
CA PHE A 24 -6.33 15.69 -11.99
C PHE A 24 -7.13 16.73 -12.76
N ILE A 25 -7.11 16.58 -14.08
CA ILE A 25 -7.80 17.47 -15.02
C ILE A 25 -9.20 16.95 -15.31
N VAL A 26 -10.18 17.84 -15.45
CA VAL A 26 -11.60 17.51 -15.64
C VAL A 26 -12.05 17.52 -17.10
N GLY A 27 -11.09 17.64 -18.01
CA GLY A 27 -11.28 17.68 -19.44
C GLY A 27 -9.99 18.03 -20.17
N ASP A 28 -10.01 17.88 -21.48
CA ASP A 28 -8.90 18.24 -22.37
C ASP A 28 -9.43 18.91 -23.66
N ALA A 29 -8.52 19.46 -24.47
CA ALA A 29 -8.88 20.17 -25.70
C ALA A 29 -9.48 19.27 -26.79
N GLN A 30 -9.22 17.95 -26.76
CA GLN A 30 -9.70 16.99 -27.75
C GLN A 30 -11.08 16.42 -27.40
N ARG A 31 -11.35 16.18 -26.12
CA ARG A 31 -12.55 15.50 -25.63
C ARG A 31 -13.53 16.42 -24.92
N GLY A 32 -13.14 17.66 -24.62
CA GLY A 32 -13.90 18.54 -23.75
C GLY A 32 -13.92 18.02 -22.32
N ARG A 33 -14.98 18.32 -21.57
CA ARG A 33 -15.15 17.83 -20.19
C ARG A 33 -15.45 16.34 -20.18
N TYR A 34 -14.81 15.58 -19.29
CA TYR A 34 -14.92 14.12 -19.25
C TYR A 34 -16.29 13.60 -18.79
N GLY A 35 -17.04 14.39 -18.02
CA GLY A 35 -18.38 14.05 -17.59
C GLY A 35 -18.70 14.62 -16.22
N GLU A 36 -19.95 15.00 -16.03
CA GLU A 36 -20.44 15.57 -14.77
C GLU A 36 -21.91 15.20 -14.58
N ILE A 37 -22.28 14.82 -13.36
CA ILE A 37 -23.66 14.57 -12.94
C ILE A 37 -23.97 15.46 -11.75
N PHE A 38 -25.13 16.12 -11.80
CA PHE A 38 -25.66 16.89 -10.68
C PHE A 38 -26.79 16.12 -10.00
N ARG A 39 -26.78 16.11 -8.67
CA ARG A 39 -27.81 15.52 -7.82
C ARG A 39 -28.27 16.56 -6.80
N GLN A 40 -29.56 16.86 -6.78
CA GLN A 40 -30.15 17.68 -5.72
C GLN A 40 -30.31 16.83 -4.44
N VAL A 41 -29.84 17.34 -3.30
CA VAL A 41 -30.01 16.71 -1.98
C VAL A 41 -30.56 17.76 -1.00
N GLY A 42 -31.88 17.78 -0.87
CA GLY A 42 -32.57 18.82 -0.07
C GLY A 42 -32.42 20.21 -0.68
N SER A 43 -32.00 21.19 0.12
CA SER A 43 -31.69 22.55 -0.34
C SER A 43 -30.33 22.68 -1.03
N ASP A 44 -29.47 21.67 -0.88
CA ASP A 44 -28.11 21.64 -1.42
C ASP A 44 -28.03 20.74 -2.64
N GLY A 45 -26.88 20.79 -3.32
CA GLY A 45 -26.58 19.96 -4.48
C GLY A 45 -25.27 19.22 -4.32
N GLU A 46 -25.14 18.10 -4.99
CA GLU A 46 -23.92 17.31 -5.14
C GLU A 46 -23.54 17.25 -6.62
N ILE A 47 -22.26 17.40 -6.90
CA ILE A 47 -21.69 17.26 -8.24
C ILE A 47 -20.72 16.09 -8.21
N TYR A 48 -20.93 15.13 -9.10
CA TYR A 48 -20.02 14.03 -9.37
C TYR A 48 -19.30 14.32 -10.68
N ARG A 49 -17.99 14.50 -10.64
CA ARG A 49 -17.20 14.92 -11.80
C ARG A 49 -16.08 13.93 -12.09
N LEU A 50 -15.96 13.54 -13.36
CA LEU A 50 -14.86 12.72 -13.82
C LEU A 50 -13.61 13.57 -14.07
N ALA A 51 -12.46 13.04 -13.67
CA ALA A 51 -11.15 13.63 -13.90
C ALA A 51 -10.14 12.55 -14.33
N CYS A 52 -9.00 12.95 -14.87
CA CYS A 52 -7.89 12.06 -15.19
C CYS A 52 -6.58 12.62 -14.67
N CYS A 53 -5.70 11.73 -14.19
CA CYS A 53 -4.32 12.06 -13.86
C CYS A 53 -3.61 12.63 -15.10
N SER A 54 -2.96 13.79 -14.97
CA SER A 54 -2.23 14.42 -16.07
C SER A 54 -0.97 13.66 -16.51
N GLY A 55 -0.43 12.79 -15.65
CA GLY A 55 0.76 11.99 -15.93
C GLY A 55 0.45 10.67 -16.64
N CYS A 56 -0.41 9.83 -16.07
CA CYS A 56 -0.66 8.46 -16.56
C CYS A 56 -2.06 8.26 -17.18
N GLY A 57 -2.95 9.24 -17.08
CA GLY A 57 -4.31 9.15 -17.62
C GLY A 57 -5.31 8.35 -16.78
N THR A 58 -4.92 7.79 -15.63
CA THR A 58 -5.85 7.07 -14.73
C THR A 58 -7.03 7.95 -14.33
N GLY A 59 -8.23 7.39 -14.45
CA GLY A 59 -9.49 8.07 -14.13
C GLY A 59 -9.69 8.26 -12.62
N ALA A 60 -10.38 9.34 -12.26
CA ALA A 60 -10.79 9.68 -10.91
C ALA A 60 -12.22 10.25 -10.91
N LEU A 61 -12.88 10.13 -9.76
CA LEU A 61 -14.17 10.70 -9.43
C LEU A 61 -13.98 11.74 -8.33
N ILE A 62 -14.46 12.95 -8.58
CA ILE A 62 -14.49 14.05 -7.62
C ILE A 62 -15.94 14.24 -7.20
N THR A 63 -16.19 14.26 -5.89
CA THR A 63 -17.51 14.61 -5.33
C THR A 63 -17.44 16.01 -4.72
N LEU A 64 -18.31 16.91 -5.17
CA LEU A 64 -18.38 18.29 -4.69
C LEU A 64 -19.75 18.57 -4.06
N ALA A 65 -19.78 19.24 -2.93
CA ALA A 65 -20.98 19.83 -2.34
C ALA A 65 -21.16 21.24 -2.89
N THR A 66 -22.39 21.57 -3.27
CA THR A 66 -22.81 22.93 -3.58
C THR A 66 -23.78 23.42 -2.52
N ALA A 67 -23.42 24.48 -1.81
CA ALA A 67 -24.29 25.16 -0.87
C ALA A 67 -24.66 26.55 -1.43
N ARG A 68 -25.92 26.96 -1.26
CA ARG A 68 -26.30 28.35 -1.56
C ARG A 68 -25.63 29.27 -0.56
N ASP A 69 -24.83 30.22 -1.05
CA ASP A 69 -24.26 31.25 -0.20
C ASP A 69 -25.36 32.26 0.17
N LEU A 70 -25.83 32.17 1.41
CA LEU A 70 -26.86 33.04 1.96
C LEU A 70 -26.42 34.51 2.10
N ARG A 71 -25.11 34.82 1.99
CA ARG A 71 -24.57 36.17 2.18
C ARG A 71 -24.14 36.87 0.88
N GLY A 72 -24.00 36.15 -0.24
CA GLY A 72 -23.36 36.68 -1.45
C GLY A 72 -24.02 36.34 -2.79
N GLY A 73 -25.12 35.60 -2.82
CA GLY A 73 -25.80 35.22 -4.08
C GLY A 73 -25.03 34.23 -4.96
N GLY A 74 -23.85 33.77 -4.52
CA GLY A 74 -23.05 32.75 -5.17
C GLY A 74 -23.41 31.32 -4.73
N THR A 75 -22.90 30.33 -5.47
CA THR A 75 -22.94 28.92 -5.05
C THR A 75 -21.55 28.54 -4.56
N ALA A 76 -21.41 28.26 -3.26
CA ALA A 76 -20.16 27.78 -2.69
C ALA A 76 -19.97 26.31 -3.08
N VAL A 77 -18.80 25.99 -3.65
CA VAL A 77 -18.45 24.62 -4.05
C VAL A 77 -17.30 24.12 -3.17
N ARG A 78 -17.48 22.97 -2.52
CA ARG A 78 -16.46 22.33 -1.69
C ARG A 78 -16.27 20.89 -2.10
N MET A 79 -15.04 20.43 -2.25
CA MET A 79 -14.75 19.01 -2.44
C MET A 79 -15.09 18.24 -1.16
N ILE A 80 -15.93 17.21 -1.31
CA ILE A 80 -16.32 16.29 -0.24
C ILE A 80 -15.43 15.07 -0.29
N ASP A 81 -15.18 14.54 -1.49
CA ASP A 81 -14.51 13.26 -1.67
C ASP A 81 -13.75 13.20 -3.00
N PHE A 82 -12.75 12.32 -3.06
CA PHE A 82 -11.91 12.07 -4.23
C PHE A 82 -11.52 10.59 -4.28
N TYR A 83 -11.81 9.94 -5.40
CA TYR A 83 -11.49 8.52 -5.60
C TYR A 83 -10.86 8.26 -6.97
N PRO A 84 -9.86 7.38 -7.10
CA PRO A 84 -9.15 6.71 -6.01
C PRO A 84 -8.15 7.65 -5.33
N GLU A 85 -8.13 7.67 -4.00
CA GLU A 85 -7.10 8.35 -3.24
C GLU A 85 -5.98 7.36 -2.89
N ALA A 86 -4.76 7.68 -3.30
CA ALA A 86 -3.58 6.94 -2.86
C ALA A 86 -2.91 7.63 -1.67
N GLU A 87 -2.26 6.85 -0.82
CA GLU A 87 -1.29 7.37 0.13
C GLU A 87 0.08 7.55 -0.55
N ILE A 88 0.99 8.23 0.15
CA ILE A 88 2.40 8.21 -0.23
C ILE A 88 2.90 6.78 -0.05
N ARG A 89 3.40 6.19 -1.15
CA ARG A 89 3.96 4.84 -1.15
C ARG A 89 5.19 4.79 -0.23
N GLN A 90 5.31 3.71 0.54
CA GLN A 90 6.56 3.42 1.27
C GLN A 90 7.72 3.24 0.29
N THR A 91 8.85 3.88 0.53
CA THR A 91 10.09 3.58 -0.18
C THR A 91 10.52 2.16 0.20
N LEU A 92 10.94 1.37 -0.78
CA LEU A 92 11.46 0.02 -0.57
C LEU A 92 12.85 -0.09 -1.18
N PRO A 93 13.74 -0.94 -0.65
CA PRO A 93 15.06 -1.17 -1.24
C PRO A 93 14.96 -1.71 -2.67
N ASP A 94 15.90 -1.29 -3.54
CA ASP A 94 15.91 -1.70 -4.95
C ASP A 94 16.18 -3.21 -5.14
N ALA A 95 16.86 -3.83 -4.17
CA ALA A 95 17.19 -5.26 -4.19
C ALA A 95 16.02 -6.17 -3.79
N VAL A 96 14.87 -5.63 -3.36
CA VAL A 96 13.70 -6.45 -3.03
C VAL A 96 13.19 -7.15 -4.30
N PRO A 97 12.95 -8.48 -4.27
CA PRO A 97 12.41 -9.20 -5.42
C PRO A 97 11.08 -8.62 -5.92
N LYS A 98 10.93 -8.51 -7.25
CA LYS A 98 9.74 -7.92 -7.90
C LYS A 98 8.42 -8.52 -7.43
N GLY A 99 8.38 -9.83 -7.17
CA GLY A 99 7.18 -10.51 -6.66
C GLY A 99 6.76 -10.01 -5.27
N ILE A 100 7.74 -9.78 -4.39
CA ILE A 100 7.51 -9.26 -3.03
C ILE A 100 7.11 -7.79 -3.09
N ILE A 101 7.73 -6.98 -3.97
CA ILE A 101 7.32 -5.58 -4.21
C ILE A 101 5.86 -5.53 -4.64
N LYS A 102 5.46 -6.32 -5.64
CA LYS A 102 4.07 -6.32 -6.14
C LYS A 102 3.06 -6.62 -5.03
N GLU A 103 3.36 -7.62 -4.20
CA GLU A 103 2.49 -8.00 -3.09
C GLU A 103 2.41 -6.91 -2.01
N PHE A 104 3.54 -6.25 -1.71
CA PHE A 104 3.53 -5.11 -0.80
C PHE A 104 2.66 -3.96 -1.35
N ARG A 105 2.79 -3.64 -2.64
CA ARG A 105 1.98 -2.60 -3.30
C ARG A 105 0.50 -2.96 -3.32
N GLU A 106 0.15 -4.21 -3.60
CA GLU A 106 -1.23 -4.69 -3.51
C GLU A 106 -1.80 -4.54 -2.08
N GLY A 107 -0.97 -4.76 -1.06
CA GLY A 107 -1.32 -4.50 0.33
C GLY A 107 -1.64 -3.03 0.61
N GLU A 108 -0.86 -2.10 0.04
CA GLU A 108 -1.13 -0.67 0.12
C GLU A 108 -2.42 -0.28 -0.61
N GLU A 109 -2.65 -0.82 -1.81
CA GLU A 109 -3.88 -0.58 -2.59
C GLU A 109 -5.13 -1.09 -1.85
N CYS A 110 -5.05 -2.26 -1.21
CA CYS A 110 -6.13 -2.76 -0.37
C CYS A 110 -6.40 -1.83 0.82
N ALA A 111 -5.36 -1.27 1.45
CA ALA A 111 -5.53 -0.34 2.56
C ALA A 111 -6.19 0.97 2.11
N GLU A 112 -5.78 1.50 0.95
CA GLU A 112 -6.35 2.70 0.32
C GLU A 112 -7.83 2.51 -0.05
N ALA A 113 -8.20 1.31 -0.51
CA ALA A 113 -9.59 0.95 -0.80
C ALA A 113 -10.43 0.65 0.47
N GLY A 114 -9.85 0.77 1.68
CA GLY A 114 -10.53 0.43 2.94
C GLY A 114 -10.70 -1.08 3.19
N CYS A 115 -10.07 -1.93 2.38
CA CYS A 115 -10.07 -3.38 2.50
C CYS A 115 -9.01 -3.86 3.53
N TYR A 116 -9.11 -3.38 4.77
CA TYR A 116 -8.08 -3.55 5.80
C TYR A 116 -7.75 -5.01 6.14
N ARG A 117 -8.74 -5.91 6.08
CA ARG A 117 -8.49 -7.35 6.26
C ARG A 117 -7.58 -7.90 5.16
N ALA A 118 -7.89 -7.60 3.89
CA ALA A 118 -7.07 -8.03 2.76
C ALA A 118 -5.65 -7.45 2.85
N ALA A 119 -5.53 -6.15 3.16
CA ALA A 119 -4.25 -5.50 3.36
C ALA A 119 -3.40 -6.18 4.45
N ALA A 120 -3.98 -6.50 5.61
CA ALA A 120 -3.30 -7.22 6.68
C ALA A 120 -2.82 -8.61 6.26
N ALA A 121 -3.62 -9.35 5.48
CA ALA A 121 -3.22 -10.65 4.94
C ALA A 121 -2.03 -10.52 3.96
N LEU A 122 -2.05 -9.50 3.10
CA LEU A 122 -0.97 -9.22 2.15
C LEU A 122 0.33 -8.83 2.85
N PHE A 123 0.31 -7.97 3.86
CA PHE A 123 1.53 -7.63 4.61
C PHE A 123 2.11 -8.82 5.39
N ARG A 124 1.26 -9.72 5.89
CA ARG A 124 1.74 -11.00 6.45
C ARG A 124 2.35 -11.90 5.38
N SER A 125 1.76 -11.94 4.19
CA SER A 125 2.29 -12.70 3.05
C SER A 125 3.66 -12.15 2.62
N VAL A 126 3.84 -10.82 2.57
CA VAL A 126 5.14 -10.18 2.32
C VAL A 126 6.19 -10.66 3.32
N LEU A 127 5.86 -10.68 4.61
CA LEU A 127 6.76 -11.18 5.65
C LEU A 127 7.14 -12.65 5.43
N ASP A 128 6.16 -13.52 5.20
CA ASP A 128 6.41 -14.94 4.96
C ASP A 128 7.27 -15.16 3.71
N LYS A 129 6.94 -14.51 2.59
CA LYS A 129 7.71 -14.62 1.35
C LYS A 129 9.12 -14.07 1.47
N THR A 130 9.30 -12.97 2.20
CA THR A 130 10.63 -12.41 2.50
C THR A 130 11.48 -13.42 3.25
N LEU A 131 10.95 -14.01 4.32
CA LEU A 131 11.68 -15.00 5.11
C LEU A 131 11.95 -16.27 4.30
N CYS A 132 10.98 -16.74 3.51
CA CYS A 132 11.14 -17.87 2.61
C CYS A 132 12.26 -17.64 1.59
N ALA A 133 12.24 -16.48 0.93
CA ALA A 133 13.23 -16.10 -0.08
C ALA A 133 14.65 -15.96 0.48
N ASN A 134 14.77 -15.77 1.81
CA ASN A 134 16.06 -15.69 2.50
C ASN A 134 16.44 -16.99 3.24
N GLY A 135 15.79 -18.11 2.90
CA GLY A 135 16.19 -19.44 3.38
C GLY A 135 15.71 -19.80 4.79
N TYR A 136 14.76 -19.05 5.37
CA TYR A 136 14.22 -19.36 6.71
C TYR A 136 13.13 -20.43 6.70
N LYS A 137 12.60 -20.79 5.53
CA LYS A 137 11.70 -21.94 5.37
C LYS A 137 12.51 -23.23 5.27
N LEU A 138 12.89 -23.76 6.44
CA LEU A 138 13.70 -24.98 6.55
C LEU A 138 13.05 -26.23 5.95
N LYS A 139 11.73 -26.36 6.04
CA LYS A 139 10.96 -27.49 5.51
C LYS A 139 9.53 -27.09 5.17
N LYS A 140 8.82 -27.96 4.46
CA LYS A 140 7.38 -27.78 4.22
C LYS A 140 6.66 -27.69 5.58
N GLY A 141 5.92 -26.60 5.78
CA GLY A 141 5.18 -26.36 7.01
C GLY A 141 5.98 -25.70 8.14
N THR A 142 7.20 -25.20 7.91
CA THR A 142 7.90 -24.35 8.91
C THR A 142 6.99 -23.17 9.30
N PRO A 143 6.59 -23.04 10.57
CA PRO A 143 5.71 -21.96 11.01
C PRO A 143 6.37 -20.60 10.85
N LEU A 144 5.58 -19.58 10.49
CA LEU A 144 6.07 -18.21 10.34
C LEU A 144 6.73 -17.66 11.62
N GLU A 145 6.24 -18.09 12.80
CA GLU A 145 6.86 -17.78 14.08
C GLU A 145 8.32 -18.20 14.16
N GLN A 146 8.60 -19.47 13.80
CA GLN A 146 9.95 -20.00 13.79
C GLN A 146 10.85 -19.29 12.77
N GLN A 147 10.31 -18.92 11.60
CA GLN A 147 11.07 -18.18 10.59
C GLN A 147 11.54 -16.81 11.11
N ILE A 148 10.65 -16.08 11.82
CA ILE A 148 10.96 -14.78 12.43
C ILE A 148 12.03 -14.92 13.53
N ASP A 149 11.89 -15.93 14.38
CA ASP A 149 12.84 -16.19 15.47
C ASP A 149 14.24 -16.47 14.95
N LEU A 150 14.35 -17.35 13.95
CA LEU A 150 15.62 -17.69 13.32
C LEU A 150 16.29 -16.47 12.66
N ALA A 151 15.53 -15.62 11.98
CA ALA A 151 16.09 -14.40 11.38
C ALA A 151 16.65 -13.43 12.43
N ALA A 152 16.07 -13.41 13.62
CA ALA A 152 16.57 -12.60 14.73
C ALA A 152 17.78 -13.23 15.41
N GLU A 153 17.78 -14.55 15.58
CA GLU A 153 18.93 -15.31 16.12
C GLU A 153 20.16 -15.21 15.22
N ASP A 154 19.96 -15.22 13.91
CA ASP A 154 21.02 -15.05 12.91
C ASP A 154 21.52 -13.60 12.82
N GLY A 155 20.81 -12.65 13.44
CA GLY A 155 21.19 -11.24 13.51
C GLY A 155 20.80 -10.40 12.29
N VAL A 156 20.00 -10.94 11.36
CA VAL A 156 19.50 -10.20 10.19
C VAL A 156 18.49 -9.14 10.62
N ILE A 157 17.62 -9.48 11.59
CA ILE A 157 16.68 -8.53 12.18
C ILE A 157 16.95 -8.34 13.67
N THR A 158 16.68 -7.15 14.20
CA THR A 158 16.87 -6.88 15.63
C THR A 158 15.80 -7.56 16.51
N ALA A 159 16.08 -7.71 17.80
CA ALA A 159 15.08 -8.21 18.76
C ALA A 159 13.80 -7.36 18.81
N SER A 160 13.92 -6.05 18.58
CA SER A 160 12.77 -5.14 18.46
C SER A 160 11.93 -5.46 17.21
N ARG A 161 12.59 -5.66 16.07
CA ARG A 161 11.96 -6.05 14.80
C ARG A 161 11.26 -7.40 14.90
N ARG A 162 11.91 -8.38 15.52
CA ARG A 162 11.33 -9.69 15.85
C ARG A 162 10.00 -9.55 16.59
N LYS A 163 10.00 -8.81 17.71
CA LYS A 163 8.79 -8.57 18.52
C LYS A 163 7.65 -7.99 17.68
N ARG A 164 7.95 -6.95 16.89
CA ARG A 164 6.96 -6.28 16.03
C ARG A 164 6.47 -7.14 14.87
N ALA A 165 7.34 -7.98 14.29
CA ALA A 165 6.94 -8.97 13.30
C ALA A 165 5.92 -9.97 13.87
N HIS A 166 6.11 -10.43 15.11
CA HIS A 166 5.12 -11.28 15.78
C HIS A 166 3.82 -10.54 16.10
N GLU A 167 3.89 -9.39 16.75
CA GLU A 167 2.73 -8.70 17.32
C GLU A 167 1.89 -8.00 16.24
N GLU A 168 2.53 -7.30 15.31
CA GLU A 168 1.85 -6.37 14.42
C GLU A 168 1.55 -6.95 13.03
N ILE A 169 2.33 -7.94 12.58
CA ILE A 169 2.19 -8.52 11.23
C ILE A 169 1.63 -9.94 11.31
N ARG A 170 2.37 -10.86 11.93
CA ARG A 170 2.01 -12.28 12.00
C ARG A 170 0.69 -12.48 12.74
N THR A 171 0.56 -11.90 13.92
CA THR A 171 -0.64 -12.04 14.76
C THR A 171 -1.86 -11.41 14.07
N LEU A 172 -1.73 -10.19 13.54
CA LEU A 172 -2.80 -9.52 12.79
C LEU A 172 -3.25 -10.34 11.57
N GLY A 173 -2.32 -10.80 10.74
CA GLY A 173 -2.68 -11.60 9.57
C GLY A 173 -3.21 -12.99 9.92
N ASN A 174 -2.73 -13.63 10.99
CA ASN A 174 -3.32 -14.89 11.48
C ASN A 174 -4.78 -14.67 11.93
N TYR A 175 -5.08 -13.59 12.66
CA TYR A 175 -6.46 -13.23 13.03
C TYR A 175 -7.37 -13.10 11.81
N VAL A 176 -6.88 -12.50 10.73
CA VAL A 176 -7.67 -12.35 9.51
C VAL A 176 -7.89 -13.67 8.79
N LEU A 177 -6.90 -14.56 8.78
CA LEU A 177 -6.91 -15.76 7.95
C LEU A 177 -7.49 -17.00 8.64
N HIS A 178 -7.42 -17.07 9.97
CA HIS A 178 -7.67 -18.32 10.70
C HIS A 178 -8.70 -18.19 11.82
N GLU A 179 -8.88 -16.99 12.36
CA GLU A 179 -9.77 -16.76 13.50
C GLU A 179 -11.15 -16.26 13.06
N GLU A 180 -12.07 -16.17 14.02
CA GLU A 180 -13.40 -15.60 13.77
C GLU A 180 -13.32 -14.18 13.19
N TRP A 181 -14.35 -13.83 12.42
CA TRP A 181 -14.40 -12.52 11.80
C TRP A 181 -14.39 -11.42 12.86
N ARG A 182 -13.46 -10.48 12.71
CA ARG A 182 -13.45 -9.21 13.41
C ARG A 182 -13.14 -8.07 12.46
N GLN A 183 -13.55 -6.88 12.87
CA GLN A 183 -13.11 -5.66 12.23
C GLN A 183 -11.60 -5.47 12.44
N VAL A 184 -10.91 -5.08 11.37
CA VAL A 184 -9.52 -4.62 11.40
C VAL A 184 -9.53 -3.12 11.14
N THR A 185 -8.79 -2.38 11.95
CA THR A 185 -8.74 -0.92 11.91
C THR A 185 -7.67 -0.41 10.92
N PRO A 186 -7.84 0.82 10.39
CA PRO A 186 -6.81 1.46 9.58
C PRO A 186 -5.46 1.58 10.32
N SER A 187 -5.49 1.83 11.63
CA SER A 187 -4.30 1.94 12.47
C SER A 187 -3.51 0.63 12.56
N GLU A 188 -4.19 -0.51 12.73
CA GLU A 188 -3.52 -1.82 12.75
C GLU A 188 -2.81 -2.10 11.42
N VAL A 189 -3.49 -1.84 10.30
CA VAL A 189 -2.90 -2.03 8.96
C VAL A 189 -1.73 -1.08 8.72
N LYS A 190 -1.83 0.18 9.16
CA LYS A 190 -0.73 1.14 9.03
C LYS A 190 0.53 0.67 9.75
N VAL A 191 0.40 0.17 10.98
CA VAL A 191 1.52 -0.36 11.75
C VAL A 191 2.10 -1.61 11.06
N ALA A 192 1.25 -2.52 10.58
CA ALA A 192 1.71 -3.69 9.83
C ALA A 192 2.47 -3.31 8.55
N LYS A 193 1.97 -2.33 7.78
CA LYS A 193 2.62 -1.78 6.58
C LYS A 193 4.01 -1.24 6.90
N GLU A 194 4.13 -0.41 7.93
CA GLU A 194 5.39 0.21 8.33
C GLU A 194 6.43 -0.86 8.73
N TYR A 195 6.04 -1.83 9.56
CA TYR A 195 6.97 -2.89 9.96
C TYR A 195 7.30 -3.86 8.83
N ALA A 196 6.38 -4.12 7.90
CA ALA A 196 6.68 -4.91 6.72
C ALA A 196 7.73 -4.22 5.84
N ALA A 197 7.59 -2.90 5.59
CA ALA A 197 8.60 -2.14 4.85
C ALA A 197 9.95 -2.16 5.57
N TYR A 198 9.95 -1.94 6.88
CA TYR A 198 11.18 -1.98 7.65
C TYR A 198 11.90 -3.33 7.65
N LEU A 199 11.15 -4.44 7.66
CA LEU A 199 11.75 -5.77 7.53
C LEU A 199 12.36 -5.94 6.14
N LEU A 200 11.73 -5.43 5.08
CA LEU A 200 12.34 -5.42 3.75
C LEU A 200 13.67 -4.63 3.75
N HIS A 201 13.73 -3.48 4.43
CA HIS A 201 14.98 -2.74 4.64
C HIS A 201 16.04 -3.58 5.35
N ASP A 202 15.70 -4.25 6.46
CA ASP A 202 16.64 -5.10 7.20
C ASP A 202 17.25 -6.22 6.32
N PHE A 203 16.49 -6.73 5.32
CA PHE A 203 16.93 -7.81 4.44
C PHE A 203 17.64 -7.37 3.14
N TYR A 204 17.33 -6.15 2.65
CA TYR A 204 17.65 -5.76 1.27
C TYR A 204 18.31 -4.39 1.12
N ASP A 205 18.46 -3.56 2.17
CA ASP A 205 19.19 -2.28 2.06
C ASP A 205 20.68 -2.50 1.77
N ASP A 206 21.33 -3.35 2.57
CA ASP A 206 22.72 -3.79 2.35
C ASP A 206 22.71 -5.28 1.99
N ARG A 207 22.26 -5.55 0.76
CA ARG A 207 22.01 -6.92 0.31
C ARG A 207 23.28 -7.78 0.33
N GLU A 208 24.44 -7.20 0.04
CA GLU A 208 25.72 -7.93 0.04
C GLU A 208 26.11 -8.41 1.44
N THR A 209 26.02 -7.54 2.44
CA THR A 209 26.29 -7.89 3.83
C THR A 209 25.30 -8.93 4.35
N VAL A 210 24.00 -8.77 4.04
CA VAL A 210 22.97 -9.73 4.45
C VAL A 210 23.24 -11.09 3.81
N LEU A 211 23.57 -11.16 2.51
CA LEU A 211 23.89 -12.44 1.85
C LEU A 211 25.14 -13.11 2.46
N ALA A 212 26.17 -12.35 2.81
CA ALA A 212 27.35 -12.89 3.49
C ALA A 212 26.98 -13.51 4.85
N LEU A 213 26.16 -12.81 5.64
CA LEU A 213 25.65 -13.29 6.91
C LEU A 213 24.79 -14.55 6.75
N LEU A 214 23.86 -14.55 5.78
CA LEU A 214 23.01 -15.71 5.48
C LEU A 214 23.85 -16.95 5.15
N ARG A 215 24.89 -16.80 4.31
CA ARG A 215 25.80 -17.90 3.97
C ARG A 215 26.60 -18.39 5.18
N GLU A 216 27.09 -17.50 6.04
CA GLU A 216 27.75 -17.87 7.30
C GLU A 216 26.84 -18.72 8.20
N LYS A 217 25.54 -18.40 8.22
CA LYS A 217 24.51 -19.11 8.99
C LYS A 217 23.91 -20.31 8.26
N ASN A 218 24.45 -20.70 7.10
CA ASN A 218 23.96 -21.77 6.24
C ASN A 218 22.49 -21.58 5.81
N ARG A 219 22.10 -20.34 5.54
CA ARG A 219 20.84 -19.97 4.90
C ARG A 219 21.07 -19.79 3.41
N PHE A 220 20.25 -20.45 2.60
CA PHE A 220 20.30 -20.36 1.14
C PHE A 220 19.17 -19.46 0.65
N ALA A 221 19.51 -18.22 0.34
CA ALA A 221 18.60 -17.30 -0.30
C ALA A 221 18.24 -17.78 -1.73
N ASP A 222 17.12 -17.32 -2.26
CA ASP A 222 16.68 -17.70 -3.60
C ASP A 222 17.72 -17.34 -4.67
N GLU A 223 18.51 -16.27 -4.49
CA GLU A 223 19.58 -15.88 -5.41
C GLU A 223 20.78 -16.86 -5.41
N ASP A 224 20.94 -17.65 -4.36
CA ASP A 224 21.99 -18.66 -4.24
C ASP A 224 21.54 -20.03 -4.77
N ARG A 225 20.26 -20.18 -5.14
CA ARG A 225 19.76 -21.42 -5.75
C ARG A 225 20.11 -21.43 -7.24
N PRO A 226 20.53 -22.59 -7.79
CA PRO A 226 20.67 -22.71 -9.23
C PRO A 226 19.34 -22.37 -9.90
N SER A 227 19.39 -21.56 -10.96
CA SER A 227 18.21 -21.29 -11.78
C SER A 227 17.77 -22.58 -12.44
N ASP A 228 16.56 -23.05 -12.15
CA ASP A 228 15.91 -24.17 -12.85
C ASP A 228 15.50 -23.82 -14.29
N ASP A 229 16.13 -22.81 -14.92
CA ASP A 229 15.85 -22.34 -16.28
C ASP A 229 16.57 -23.18 -17.38
N ASP A 230 17.16 -24.32 -17.01
CA ASP A 230 17.72 -25.32 -17.93
C ASP A 230 16.85 -26.61 -17.94
N ASP A 231 15.58 -26.51 -18.33
CA ASP A 231 14.75 -27.63 -18.83
C ASP A 231 13.68 -27.16 -19.85
#